data_AF-A0A8T6VQ83-F1
#
_entry.id   AF-A0A8T6VQ83-F1
#
_cell.length_a   1.000
_cell.length_b   1.000
_cell.length_c   1.000
_cell.angle_alpha   90.00
_cell.angle_beta   90.00
_cell.angle_gamma   90.00
#
_symmetry.space_group_name_H-M   'P 1'
#
loop_
_entity.id
_entity.type
_entity.pdbx_description
1 polymer ?
#
loop_
_entity_poly.entity_id
_entity_poly.type
_entity_poly.pdbx_seq_one_letter_code
_entity_poly.pdbx_strand_id
1 'polypeptide(L)'
;MVDSLLDDIKELMLKEKGDQKVLEQIKRAAENNEVISIHERDYVKKLAETYLDKRKFEEKRQAHPDVKLPSELEKPKSIPSQTLQYPQQSGSAQETLKQKNTKLMLAIGVAALVVVIVAGLGMSEMNFTQSNPTPTTTKSPTPSSGLVLATDLESYDKGDIISISGNTDPLLSDTINLSIENFDGEVVWLEEVKVKSSGKFSTLAIAGGPGWENSGDYVLKAEHADKKGSVSFRYNS
;
A
#
# COMPACT_ATOMS: atom_id res chain seq x y z
N MET A 1 -10.98 -12.87 19.71
CA MET A 1 -12.23 -12.16 19.41
C MET A 1 -12.41 -12.21 17.90
N VAL A 2 -12.92 -13.34 17.43
CA VAL A 2 -13.05 -13.84 16.04
C VAL A 2 -14.41 -14.56 16.12
N ASP A 3 -15.50 -14.25 15.42
CA ASP A 3 -15.75 -13.47 14.21
C ASP A 3 -17.13 -12.78 14.29
N SER A 4 -17.21 -11.59 14.90
CA SER A 4 -18.46 -10.79 14.80
C SER A 4 -18.80 -10.48 13.33
N LEU A 5 -17.78 -10.35 12.48
CA LEU A 5 -17.95 -10.01 11.07
C LEU A 5 -18.68 -11.11 10.30
N LEU A 6 -18.30 -12.38 10.49
CA LEU A 6 -18.90 -13.49 9.74
C LEU A 6 -20.35 -13.72 10.15
N ASP A 7 -20.67 -13.56 11.44
CA ASP A 7 -22.04 -13.66 11.95
C ASP A 7 -22.91 -12.50 11.43
N ASP A 8 -22.38 -11.27 11.46
CA ASP A 8 -23.07 -10.09 10.91
C ASP A 8 -23.34 -10.28 9.40
N ILE A 9 -22.40 -10.82 8.62
CA ILE A 9 -22.61 -11.09 7.18
C ILE A 9 -23.72 -12.12 6.95
N LYS A 10 -23.71 -13.24 7.70
CA LYS A 10 -24.74 -14.28 7.57
C LYS A 10 -26.13 -13.73 7.89
N GLU A 11 -26.25 -12.89 8.91
CA GLU A 11 -27.53 -12.29 9.28
C GLU A 11 -28.00 -11.24 8.24
N LEU A 12 -27.07 -10.46 7.68
CA LEU A 12 -27.37 -9.50 6.60
C LEU A 12 -27.82 -10.21 5.32
N MET A 13 -27.18 -11.32 4.94
CA MET A 13 -27.61 -12.14 3.81
C MET A 13 -28.99 -12.75 4.05
N LEU A 14 -29.25 -13.26 5.25
CA LEU A 14 -30.56 -13.82 5.62
C LEU A 14 -31.69 -12.78 5.53
N LYS A 15 -31.42 -11.52 5.89
CA LYS A 15 -32.39 -10.42 5.83
C LYS A 15 -32.43 -9.71 4.47
N GLU A 16 -31.66 -10.19 3.50
CA GLU A 16 -31.48 -9.58 2.17
C GLU A 16 -31.12 -8.08 2.25
N LYS A 17 -30.23 -7.73 3.17
CA LYS A 17 -29.79 -6.34 3.40
C LYS A 17 -28.40 -6.11 2.83
N GLY A 18 -28.31 -5.24 1.84
CA GLY A 18 -27.07 -4.97 1.11
C GLY A 18 -26.99 -5.73 -0.21
N ASP A 19 -25.85 -5.58 -0.89
CA ASP A 19 -25.52 -6.26 -2.13
C ASP A 19 -25.08 -7.69 -1.80
N GLN A 20 -25.90 -8.65 -2.22
CA GLN A 20 -25.68 -10.07 -1.91
C GLN A 20 -24.40 -10.61 -2.55
N LYS A 21 -23.96 -10.08 -3.71
CA LYS A 21 -22.72 -10.53 -4.34
C LYS A 21 -21.51 -10.06 -3.56
N VAL A 22 -21.55 -8.81 -3.09
CA VAL A 22 -20.50 -8.24 -2.24
C VAL A 22 -20.45 -8.97 -0.91
N LEU A 23 -21.60 -9.23 -0.27
CA LEU A 23 -21.64 -9.99 0.98
C LEU A 23 -21.13 -11.42 0.83
N GLU A 24 -21.46 -12.11 -0.27
CA GLU A 24 -20.93 -13.46 -0.53
C GLU A 24 -19.42 -13.46 -0.75
N GLN A 25 -18.89 -12.47 -1.49
CA GLN A 25 -17.45 -12.32 -1.68
C GLN A 25 -16.72 -12.11 -0.34
N ILE A 26 -17.24 -11.21 0.49
CA ILE A 26 -16.66 -10.91 1.81
C ILE A 26 -16.77 -12.13 2.72
N LYS A 27 -17.91 -12.85 2.70
CA LYS A 27 -18.11 -14.11 3.43
C LYS A 27 -17.07 -15.16 3.03
N ARG A 28 -16.87 -15.38 1.73
CA ARG A 28 -15.88 -16.31 1.20
C ARG A 28 -14.46 -15.93 1.62
N ALA A 29 -14.11 -14.66 1.57
CA ALA A 29 -12.81 -14.19 2.04
C ALA A 29 -12.64 -14.41 3.55
N ALA A 30 -13.67 -14.11 4.35
CA ALA A 30 -13.68 -14.34 5.79
C ALA A 30 -13.53 -15.82 6.16
N GLU A 31 -14.29 -16.71 5.51
CA GLU A 31 -14.26 -18.17 5.75
C GLU A 31 -12.91 -18.81 5.40
N ASN A 32 -12.17 -18.23 4.44
CA ASN A 32 -10.86 -18.70 4.04
C ASN A 32 -9.70 -17.97 4.74
N ASN A 33 -9.99 -17.15 5.76
CA ASN A 33 -9.02 -16.30 6.46
C ASN A 33 -8.20 -15.39 5.52
N GLU A 34 -8.81 -14.95 4.42
CA GLU A 34 -8.19 -14.03 3.47
C GLU A 34 -8.27 -12.58 3.97
N VAL A 35 -7.44 -11.72 3.37
CA VAL A 35 -7.42 -10.29 3.70
C VAL A 35 -8.68 -9.62 3.14
N ILE A 36 -9.57 -9.22 4.04
CA ILE A 36 -10.73 -8.37 3.73
C ILE A 36 -10.30 -6.90 3.83
N SER A 37 -10.59 -6.11 2.80
CA SER A 37 -10.26 -4.69 2.74
C SER A 37 -11.00 -3.89 3.83
N ILE A 38 -10.47 -2.70 4.15
CA ILE A 38 -11.09 -1.81 5.14
C ILE A 38 -12.49 -1.38 4.67
N HIS A 39 -12.65 -1.09 3.37
CA HIS A 39 -13.93 -0.69 2.80
C HIS A 39 -15.00 -1.79 2.90
N GLU A 40 -14.63 -3.05 2.68
CA GLU A 40 -15.54 -4.19 2.85
C GLU A 40 -15.96 -4.37 4.31
N ARG A 41 -15.05 -4.18 5.27
CA ARG A 41 -15.39 -4.22 6.70
C ARG A 41 -16.32 -3.07 7.09
N ASP A 42 -16.03 -1.86 6.64
CA ASP A 42 -16.88 -0.68 6.89
C ASP A 42 -18.26 -0.82 6.24
N TYR A 43 -18.32 -1.43 5.06
CA TYR A 43 -19.56 -1.75 4.37
C TYR A 43 -20.46 -2.66 5.21
N VAL A 44 -19.92 -3.81 5.65
CA VAL A 44 -20.65 -4.75 6.52
C VAL A 44 -21.03 -4.09 7.84
N LYS A 45 -20.12 -3.32 8.46
CA LYS A 45 -20.38 -2.63 9.72
C LYS A 45 -21.56 -1.65 9.62
N LYS A 46 -21.61 -0.81 8.58
CA LYS A 46 -22.73 0.12 8.37
C LYS A 46 -24.05 -0.60 8.17
N LEU A 47 -24.05 -1.70 7.41
CA LEU A 47 -25.23 -2.53 7.22
C LEU A 47 -25.68 -3.17 8.54
N ALA A 48 -24.73 -3.70 9.32
CA ALA A 48 -25.00 -4.32 10.61
C ALA A 48 -25.61 -3.31 11.59
N GLU A 49 -25.04 -2.10 11.68
CA GLU A 49 -25.57 -1.02 12.50
C GLU A 49 -26.99 -0.60 12.08
N THR A 50 -27.27 -0.61 10.78
CA THR A 50 -28.58 -0.19 10.23
C THR A 50 -29.66 -1.25 10.40
N TYR A 51 -29.32 -2.53 10.21
CA TYR A 51 -30.31 -3.60 10.02
C TYR A 51 -30.25 -4.71 11.07
N LEU A 52 -29.16 -4.82 11.82
CA LEU A 52 -28.98 -5.85 12.84
C LEU A 52 -29.15 -5.31 14.26
N ASP A 53 -29.46 -4.01 14.43
CA ASP A 53 -29.73 -3.28 15.69
C ASP A 53 -29.24 -4.06 16.93
N LYS A 54 -27.92 -4.02 17.17
CA LYS A 54 -27.25 -4.78 18.25
C LYS A 54 -27.77 -4.43 19.65
N ARG A 55 -28.70 -3.48 19.77
CA ARG A 55 -29.44 -3.19 21.00
C ARG A 55 -30.39 -4.32 21.45
N LYS A 56 -30.68 -5.33 20.63
CA LYS A 56 -31.65 -6.40 20.99
C LYS A 56 -31.06 -7.79 21.29
N PHE A 57 -29.75 -7.98 21.28
CA PHE A 57 -29.14 -9.28 21.60
C PHE A 57 -28.41 -9.38 22.95
N GLU A 58 -28.23 -8.27 23.67
CA GLU A 58 -27.89 -8.31 25.11
C GLU A 58 -29.14 -8.29 26.02
N GLU A 59 -30.32 -7.92 25.50
CA GLU A 59 -31.57 -7.75 26.28
C GLU A 59 -32.47 -9.00 26.30
N LYS A 60 -31.90 -10.21 26.21
CA LYS A 60 -32.64 -11.48 26.43
C LYS A 60 -32.18 -12.27 27.66
N ARG A 61 -31.35 -11.67 28.51
CA ARG A 61 -31.05 -12.16 29.87
C ARG A 61 -31.23 -11.05 30.90
N GLN A 62 -32.47 -10.58 31.06
CA GLN A 62 -33.16 -10.29 32.33
C GLN A 62 -34.38 -9.41 32.07
N ALA A 63 -35.53 -9.86 32.56
CA ALA A 63 -36.83 -9.24 32.36
C ALA A 63 -37.10 -8.12 33.40
N HIS A 64 -37.46 -6.92 32.90
CA HIS A 64 -38.60 -6.01 33.24
C HIS A 64 -38.89 -5.59 34.71
N PRO A 65 -39.61 -4.47 35.02
CA PRO A 65 -40.54 -3.71 34.14
C PRO A 65 -40.62 -2.15 34.27
N ASP A 66 -41.31 -1.59 33.27
CA ASP A 66 -42.24 -0.43 33.26
C ASP A 66 -41.76 1.03 33.48
N VAL A 67 -41.69 1.83 32.40
CA VAL A 67 -42.25 3.21 32.37
C VAL A 67 -42.77 3.51 30.95
N LYS A 68 -44.03 3.98 30.92
CA LYS A 68 -44.84 4.32 29.73
C LYS A 68 -44.36 5.55 28.95
N LEU A 69 -44.63 5.48 27.65
CA LEU A 69 -44.61 6.50 26.59
C LEU A 69 -45.59 7.68 26.86
N PRO A 70 -45.28 8.91 26.38
CA PRO A 70 -46.00 9.52 25.23
C PRO A 70 -45.02 10.18 24.23
N SER A 71 -45.03 9.86 22.92
CA SER A 71 -45.92 10.31 21.82
C SER A 71 -45.47 11.60 21.12
N GLU A 72 -45.02 11.40 19.87
CA GLU A 72 -45.36 12.16 18.65
C GLU A 72 -44.59 13.43 18.22
N LEU A 73 -44.50 13.58 16.88
CA LEU A 73 -44.13 14.75 16.04
C LEU A 73 -42.61 14.92 15.73
N GLU A 74 -42.09 15.01 14.49
CA GLU A 74 -42.63 15.08 13.12
C GLU A 74 -41.61 14.54 12.08
N LYS A 75 -42.10 14.12 10.91
CA LYS A 75 -41.31 13.84 9.69
C LYS A 75 -40.65 15.11 9.14
N PRO A 76 -39.47 14.98 8.50
CA PRO A 76 -39.17 15.78 7.32
C PRO A 76 -39.08 14.96 6.02
N LYS A 77 -39.40 15.68 4.94
CA LYS A 77 -39.62 15.27 3.55
C LYS A 77 -38.44 14.56 2.86
N SER A 78 -38.83 13.67 1.96
CA SER A 78 -38.07 13.10 0.84
C SER A 78 -37.33 14.14 -0.01
N ILE A 79 -36.08 13.83 -0.37
CA ILE A 79 -35.34 14.49 -1.46
C ILE A 79 -35.14 13.44 -2.58
N PRO A 80 -35.27 13.79 -3.88
CA PRO A 80 -35.20 12.84 -4.98
C PRO A 80 -33.79 12.29 -5.21
N SER A 81 -33.68 10.98 -5.46
CA SER A 81 -32.46 10.34 -5.96
C SER A 81 -32.07 10.94 -7.31
N GLN A 82 -30.86 11.49 -7.41
CA GLN A 82 -30.24 11.78 -8.69
C GLN A 82 -29.67 10.48 -9.26
N THR A 83 -30.19 10.07 -10.41
CA THR A 83 -29.66 8.95 -11.21
C THR A 83 -28.33 9.38 -11.83
N LEU A 84 -27.22 8.82 -11.36
CA LEU A 84 -25.97 8.84 -12.14
C LEU A 84 -26.05 7.70 -13.16
N GLN A 85 -26.29 8.07 -14.41
CA GLN A 85 -26.17 7.21 -15.58
C GLN A 85 -24.68 7.03 -15.89
N TYR A 86 -24.17 5.82 -15.63
CA TYR A 86 -22.91 5.36 -16.22
C TYR A 86 -23.19 4.79 -17.62
N PRO A 87 -22.38 5.11 -18.65
CA PRO A 87 -22.55 4.50 -19.95
C PRO A 87 -22.31 2.98 -19.88
N GLN A 88 -23.28 2.20 -20.33
CA GLN A 88 -23.11 0.78 -20.62
C GLN A 88 -22.27 0.63 -21.90
N GLN A 89 -21.08 0.05 -21.81
CA GLN A 89 -20.44 -0.61 -22.95
C GLN A 89 -20.68 -2.12 -22.84
N SER A 90 -21.66 -2.58 -23.60
CA SER A 90 -21.87 -3.97 -23.97
C SER A 90 -21.31 -4.20 -25.37
N GLY A 91 -20.50 -5.26 -25.54
CA GLY A 91 -20.32 -5.93 -26.84
C GLY A 91 -18.90 -6.05 -27.39
N SER A 92 -18.24 -7.16 -27.05
CA SER A 92 -17.42 -8.04 -27.91
C SER A 92 -16.47 -7.45 -28.99
N ALA A 93 -15.17 -7.65 -28.78
CA ALA A 93 -14.28 -8.16 -29.81
C ALA A 93 -13.30 -9.14 -29.16
N GLN A 94 -13.26 -10.37 -29.68
CA GLN A 94 -12.30 -11.40 -29.28
C GLN A 94 -10.92 -11.02 -29.82
N GLU A 95 -9.92 -10.95 -28.95
CA GLU A 95 -8.54 -11.21 -29.37
C GLU A 95 -7.99 -12.40 -28.59
N THR A 96 -7.95 -13.53 -29.29
CA THR A 96 -7.27 -14.74 -28.87
C THR A 96 -5.76 -14.55 -29.06
N LEU A 97 -5.07 -14.05 -28.03
CA LEU A 97 -3.60 -14.20 -27.99
C LEU A 97 -3.23 -15.62 -27.56
N LYS A 98 -3.10 -16.42 -28.60
CA LYS A 98 -2.62 -17.79 -28.67
C LYS A 98 -1.31 -17.97 -27.89
N GLN A 99 -1.44 -18.67 -26.78
CA GLN A 99 -0.37 -19.28 -26.01
C GLN A 99 0.65 -19.98 -26.93
N LYS A 100 1.91 -19.55 -26.87
CA LYS A 100 3.05 -20.31 -27.40
C LYS A 100 4.01 -20.59 -26.26
N ASN A 101 4.14 -21.88 -25.97
CA ASN A 101 5.00 -22.43 -24.95
C ASN A 101 6.44 -22.38 -25.46
N THR A 102 7.25 -21.46 -24.93
CA THR A 102 8.70 -21.51 -25.17
C THR A 102 9.35 -22.15 -23.95
N LYS A 103 9.67 -23.44 -24.07
CA LYS A 103 10.66 -24.12 -23.23
C LYS A 103 12.02 -23.47 -23.52
N LEU A 104 12.53 -22.63 -22.64
CA LEU A 104 13.93 -22.18 -22.69
C LEU A 104 14.72 -22.99 -21.66
N MET A 105 15.65 -23.79 -22.17
CA MET A 105 16.53 -24.67 -21.41
C MET A 105 17.50 -23.90 -20.52
N LEU A 106 17.68 -24.44 -19.32
CA LEU A 106 18.76 -24.21 -18.38
C LEU A 106 20.10 -24.69 -19.00
N ALA A 107 21.03 -23.79 -19.28
CA ALA A 107 22.41 -24.13 -19.59
C ALA A 107 23.30 -23.81 -18.38
N ILE A 108 23.64 -24.85 -17.64
CA ILE A 108 24.65 -24.84 -16.57
C ILE A 108 26.02 -24.72 -17.23
N GLY A 109 26.64 -23.54 -17.13
CA GLY A 109 28.03 -23.31 -17.52
C GLY A 109 28.92 -23.23 -16.29
N VAL A 110 29.40 -24.38 -15.81
CA VAL A 110 30.50 -24.45 -14.84
C VAL A 110 31.79 -24.13 -15.57
N ALA A 111 32.40 -22.98 -15.26
CA ALA A 111 33.82 -22.75 -15.48
C ALA A 111 34.44 -22.34 -14.15
N ALA A 112 34.97 -23.35 -13.46
CA ALA A 112 35.80 -23.21 -12.29
C ALA A 112 37.11 -22.49 -12.65
N LEU A 113 37.49 -21.45 -11.92
CA LEU A 113 38.89 -21.01 -11.84
C LEU A 113 39.26 -20.59 -10.40
N VAL A 114 39.74 -21.59 -9.67
CA VAL A 114 40.98 -21.64 -8.86
C VAL A 114 41.36 -20.41 -8.02
N VAL A 115 41.36 -20.68 -6.72
CA VAL A 115 41.95 -19.93 -5.59
C VAL A 115 43.47 -19.77 -5.74
N VAL A 116 43.97 -18.57 -5.47
CA VAL A 116 45.34 -18.37 -4.98
C VAL A 116 45.28 -17.54 -3.69
N ILE A 117 45.41 -18.22 -2.55
CA ILE A 117 45.73 -17.61 -1.26
C ILE A 117 47.26 -17.50 -1.23
N VAL A 118 47.81 -16.31 -1.38
CA VAL A 118 49.18 -16.03 -0.93
C VAL A 118 49.08 -15.30 0.42
N ALA A 119 49.33 -16.07 1.48
CA ALA A 119 49.72 -15.52 2.76
C ALA A 119 51.09 -14.86 2.60
N GLY A 120 51.15 -13.54 2.79
CA GLY A 120 52.38 -12.77 2.82
C GLY A 120 52.26 -11.67 3.87
N LEU A 121 52.66 -11.99 5.10
CA LEU A 121 53.06 -10.98 6.08
C LEU A 121 54.33 -10.29 5.56
N GLY A 122 54.28 -8.98 5.37
CA GLY A 122 55.43 -8.18 4.99
C GLY A 122 55.10 -6.70 5.13
N MET A 123 55.45 -6.11 6.28
CA MET A 123 55.43 -4.67 6.48
C MET A 123 56.49 -4.01 5.58
N SER A 124 56.12 -2.93 4.90
CA SER A 124 57.01 -1.82 4.54
C SER A 124 56.17 -0.60 4.19
N GLU A 125 56.37 0.46 4.96
CA GLU A 125 55.84 1.80 4.75
C GLU A 125 56.36 2.34 3.41
N MET A 126 55.43 2.77 2.56
CA MET A 126 55.73 3.64 1.42
C MET A 126 54.80 4.83 1.51
N ASN A 127 55.33 5.95 2.00
CA ASN A 127 54.72 7.26 1.85
C ASN A 127 54.69 7.58 0.36
N PHE A 128 53.50 7.45 -0.26
CA PHE A 128 53.23 8.01 -1.58
C PHE A 128 52.18 9.10 -1.45
N THR A 129 52.54 10.23 -2.02
CA THR A 129 51.86 11.52 -2.01
C THR A 129 50.39 11.44 -2.41
N GLN A 130 49.58 12.04 -1.54
CA GLN A 130 48.21 12.54 -1.69
C GLN A 130 47.73 12.72 -3.14
N SER A 131 46.98 11.75 -3.64
CA SER A 131 45.83 12.00 -4.51
C SER A 131 44.62 11.36 -3.85
N ASN A 132 43.64 12.22 -3.56
CA ASN A 132 42.47 11.96 -2.75
C ASN A 132 41.53 10.92 -3.43
N PRO A 133 41.27 9.74 -2.84
CA PRO A 133 40.10 8.97 -3.22
C PRO A 133 38.92 9.40 -2.35
N THR A 134 37.93 9.94 -3.02
CA THR A 134 36.56 10.20 -2.58
C THR A 134 36.06 9.19 -1.54
N PRO A 135 35.43 9.62 -0.43
CA PRO A 135 34.85 8.70 0.52
C PRO A 135 33.74 7.89 -0.16
N THR A 136 33.80 6.57 0.02
CA THR A 136 32.68 5.67 -0.20
C THR A 136 31.50 6.17 0.62
N THR A 137 30.54 6.84 -0.03
CA THR A 137 29.29 7.22 0.60
C THR A 137 28.43 5.97 0.75
N THR A 138 28.55 5.30 1.89
CA THR A 138 27.42 4.60 2.49
C THR A 138 26.26 5.59 2.52
N LYS A 139 25.23 5.35 1.69
CA LYS A 139 24.02 6.17 1.58
C LYS A 139 23.23 6.05 2.89
N SER A 140 23.69 6.76 3.92
CA SER A 140 22.88 7.03 5.11
C SER A 140 21.70 7.89 4.69
N PRO A 141 20.48 7.67 5.23
CA PRO A 141 19.42 8.65 5.12
C PRO A 141 19.97 9.99 5.61
N THR A 142 19.82 11.05 4.82
CA THR A 142 20.16 12.39 5.26
C THR A 142 18.92 12.94 5.97
N PRO A 143 18.90 13.05 7.32
CA PRO A 143 17.77 13.62 8.04
C PRO A 143 17.80 15.14 7.88
N SER A 144 17.48 15.62 6.69
CA SER A 144 17.32 17.04 6.41
C SER A 144 15.87 17.42 6.72
N SER A 145 15.59 17.77 7.96
CA SER A 145 14.24 18.04 8.51
C SER A 145 13.51 16.77 8.98
N GLY A 146 12.56 16.90 9.93
CA GLY A 146 11.94 15.81 10.71
C GLY A 146 11.16 14.74 9.93
N LEU A 147 11.42 14.61 8.63
CA LEU A 147 10.83 13.65 7.72
C LEU A 147 11.85 12.59 7.34
N VAL A 148 11.62 11.37 7.82
CA VAL A 148 12.46 10.20 7.55
C VAL A 148 11.78 9.33 6.51
N LEU A 149 12.53 8.92 5.48
CA LEU A 149 12.09 8.03 4.40
C LEU A 149 12.94 6.76 4.35
N ALA A 150 12.31 5.68 3.92
CA ALA A 150 12.96 4.43 3.60
C ALA A 150 12.22 3.70 2.47
N THR A 151 12.98 2.95 1.69
CA THR A 151 12.51 1.93 0.75
C THR A 151 12.91 0.56 1.27
N ASP A 152 12.27 -0.51 0.77
CA ASP A 152 12.56 -1.88 1.20
C ASP A 152 13.84 -2.48 0.61
N LEU A 153 14.29 -1.98 -0.55
CA LEU A 153 15.51 -2.38 -1.23
C LEU A 153 16.33 -1.15 -1.65
N GLU A 154 17.61 -1.38 -1.94
CA GLU A 154 18.52 -0.38 -2.51
C GLU A 154 18.51 -0.36 -4.04
N SER A 155 17.94 -1.39 -4.67
CA SER A 155 17.84 -1.51 -6.13
C SER A 155 16.58 -2.23 -6.58
N TYR A 156 16.04 -1.82 -7.73
CA TYR A 156 14.83 -2.38 -8.34
C TYR A 156 14.99 -2.58 -9.84
N ASP A 157 14.38 -3.64 -10.36
CA ASP A 157 14.26 -3.92 -11.79
C ASP A 157 12.90 -3.47 -12.34
N LYS A 158 12.77 -3.45 -13.66
CA LYS A 158 11.52 -3.06 -14.33
C LYS A 158 10.32 -3.89 -13.87
N GLY A 159 9.32 -3.19 -13.35
CA GLY A 159 8.06 -3.77 -12.89
C GLY A 159 8.05 -4.21 -11.44
N ASP A 160 9.16 -4.06 -10.72
CA ASP A 160 9.20 -4.31 -9.27
C ASP A 160 8.27 -3.38 -8.50
N ILE A 161 7.83 -3.84 -7.33
CA ILE A 161 7.07 -3.03 -6.38
C ILE A 161 8.05 -2.43 -5.38
N ILE A 162 8.06 -1.11 -5.29
CA ILE A 162 8.82 -0.35 -4.31
C ILE A 162 7.93 -0.13 -3.10
N SER A 163 8.30 -0.70 -1.96
CA SER A 163 7.61 -0.44 -0.69
C SER A 163 8.21 0.78 -0.01
N ILE A 164 7.43 1.86 0.06
CA ILE A 164 7.85 3.14 0.63
C ILE A 164 7.29 3.28 2.03
N SER A 165 8.14 3.65 2.98
CA SER A 165 7.73 3.97 4.35
C SER A 165 8.40 5.24 4.85
N GLY A 166 7.76 5.91 5.80
CA GLY A 166 8.35 7.05 6.44
C GLY A 166 7.70 7.44 7.75
N ASN A 167 8.36 8.37 8.42
CA ASN A 167 7.96 8.92 9.70
C ASN A 167 8.16 10.43 9.69
N THR A 168 7.17 11.16 10.18
CA THR A 168 7.19 12.61 10.36
C THR A 168 6.82 12.96 11.81
N ASP A 169 6.99 14.22 12.21
CA ASP A 169 6.44 14.67 13.49
C ASP A 169 4.91 14.53 13.46
N PRO A 170 4.26 13.94 14.48
CA PRO A 170 2.80 13.72 14.49
C PRO A 170 1.94 14.99 14.38
N LEU A 171 2.55 16.17 14.51
CA LEU A 171 1.92 17.48 14.38
C LEU A 171 1.94 18.00 12.93
N LEU A 172 2.70 17.37 12.04
CA LEU A 172 2.79 17.70 10.62
C LEU A 172 1.67 17.02 9.84
N SER A 173 0.54 17.73 9.70
CA SER A 173 -0.59 17.52 8.77
C SER A 173 -1.19 16.11 8.63
N ASP A 174 -2.32 16.05 7.93
CA ASP A 174 -2.96 14.78 7.58
C ASP A 174 -2.36 14.13 6.32
N THR A 175 -1.56 14.87 5.53
CA THR A 175 -1.05 14.41 4.22
C THR A 175 0.35 14.92 3.88
N ILE A 176 1.08 14.12 3.09
CA ILE A 176 2.42 14.41 2.58
C ILE A 176 2.52 14.14 1.09
N ASN A 177 3.30 14.95 0.36
CA ASN A 177 3.58 14.72 -1.05
C ASN A 177 4.84 13.89 -1.21
N LEU A 178 4.76 12.80 -1.97
CA LEU A 178 5.88 11.95 -2.34
C LEU A 178 6.12 12.04 -3.84
N SER A 179 7.38 12.09 -4.27
CA SER A 179 7.75 12.00 -5.68
C SER A 179 8.98 11.12 -5.89
N ILE A 180 9.08 10.52 -7.07
CA ILE A 180 10.30 9.85 -7.51
C ILE A 180 10.83 10.64 -8.72
N GLU A 181 12.08 11.05 -8.65
CA GLU A 181 12.83 11.61 -9.76
C GLU A 181 13.76 10.56 -10.37
N ASN A 182 13.80 10.51 -11.71
CA ASN A 182 14.74 9.66 -12.44
C ASN A 182 16.16 10.25 -12.44
N PHE A 183 17.09 9.53 -13.08
CA PHE A 183 18.49 9.95 -13.15
C PHE A 183 18.71 11.28 -13.90
N ASP A 184 17.77 11.66 -14.77
CA ASP A 184 17.76 12.96 -15.48
C ASP A 184 17.17 14.10 -14.62
N GLY A 185 16.65 13.78 -13.43
CA GLY A 185 16.00 14.74 -12.53
C GLY A 185 14.53 15.04 -12.88
N GLU A 186 13.92 14.25 -13.78
CA GLU A 186 12.51 14.37 -14.13
C GLU A 186 11.63 13.61 -13.13
N VAL A 187 10.49 14.19 -12.76
CA VAL A 187 9.52 13.53 -11.87
C VAL A 187 8.74 12.48 -12.64
N VAL A 188 8.91 11.21 -12.28
CA VAL A 188 8.31 10.06 -12.98
C VAL A 188 7.17 9.41 -12.19
N TRP A 189 7.03 9.78 -10.93
CA TRP A 189 5.95 9.33 -10.07
C TRP A 189 5.67 10.39 -9.01
N LEU A 190 4.40 10.58 -8.66
CA LEU A 190 3.91 11.56 -7.68
C LEU A 190 2.67 11.00 -6.98
N GLU A 191 2.63 11.08 -5.65
CA GLU A 191 1.47 10.67 -4.85
C GLU A 191 1.33 11.53 -3.59
N GLU A 192 0.09 11.85 -3.20
CA GLU A 192 -0.22 12.41 -1.88
C GLU A 192 -0.67 11.29 -0.94
N VAL A 193 0.04 11.10 0.17
CA VAL A 193 -0.18 10.02 1.12
C VAL A 193 -0.70 10.55 2.45
N LYS A 194 -1.72 9.89 3.00
CA LYS A 194 -2.23 10.21 4.34
C LYS A 194 -1.25 9.78 5.44
N VAL A 195 -1.02 10.67 6.39
CA VAL A 195 -0.21 10.44 7.58
C VAL A 195 -1.12 9.94 8.71
N LYS A 196 -0.71 8.87 9.38
CA LYS A 196 -1.42 8.38 10.58
C LYS A 196 -1.17 9.32 11.75
N SER A 197 -2.06 9.32 12.75
CA SER A 197 -1.86 10.09 13.99
C SER A 197 -0.56 9.77 14.75
N SER A 198 0.11 8.65 14.43
CA SER A 198 1.44 8.31 14.94
C SER A 198 2.60 8.97 14.19
N GLY A 199 2.32 9.79 13.16
CA GLY A 199 3.33 10.36 12.26
C GLY A 199 3.85 9.40 11.20
N LYS A 200 3.30 8.17 11.11
CA LYS A 200 3.74 7.15 10.14
C LYS A 200 2.93 7.19 8.86
N PHE A 201 3.59 6.98 7.73
CA PHE A 201 2.97 6.80 6.42
C PHE A 201 3.67 5.70 5.63
N SER A 202 2.97 5.15 4.65
CA SER A 202 3.49 4.12 3.75
C SER A 202 2.65 4.05 2.49
N THR A 203 3.29 3.78 1.35
CA THR A 203 2.61 3.51 0.08
C THR A 203 3.45 2.55 -0.78
N LEU A 204 2.94 2.16 -1.93
CA LEU A 204 3.62 1.32 -2.91
C LEU A 204 3.74 2.07 -4.25
N ALA A 205 4.89 1.98 -4.88
CA ALA A 205 5.11 2.44 -6.25
C ALA A 205 5.53 1.28 -7.15
N ILE A 206 5.28 1.38 -8.46
CA ILE A 206 5.77 0.41 -9.44
C ILE A 206 7.01 1.03 -10.12
N ALA A 207 8.11 0.29 -10.18
CA ALA A 207 9.34 0.68 -10.86
C ALA A 207 9.19 0.56 -12.39
N GLY A 208 8.33 1.39 -12.97
CA GLY A 208 8.03 1.37 -14.38
C GLY A 208 6.95 2.36 -14.80
N GLY A 209 6.86 2.58 -16.11
CA GLY A 209 6.01 3.60 -16.72
C GLY A 209 6.83 4.61 -17.50
N PRO A 210 6.20 5.70 -17.99
CA PRO A 210 6.92 6.80 -18.63
C PRO A 210 7.98 7.40 -17.69
N GLY A 211 9.19 7.64 -18.19
CA GLY A 211 10.32 8.17 -17.41
C GLY A 211 11.21 7.11 -16.73
N TRP A 212 10.86 5.82 -16.86
CA TRP A 212 11.63 4.68 -16.36
C TRP A 212 12.39 3.94 -17.48
N GLU A 213 12.78 4.63 -18.55
CA GLU A 213 13.40 4.00 -19.72
C GLU A 213 14.88 3.65 -19.50
N ASN A 214 15.54 4.33 -18.56
CA ASN A 214 16.99 4.27 -18.39
C ASN A 214 17.37 3.84 -16.98
N SER A 215 18.35 2.95 -16.90
CA SER A 215 18.98 2.57 -15.64
C SER A 215 19.71 3.76 -15.00
N GLY A 216 19.68 3.88 -13.67
CA GLY A 216 20.36 4.98 -12.98
C GLY A 216 20.01 5.13 -11.51
N ASP A 217 20.60 6.13 -10.85
CA ASP A 217 20.23 6.49 -9.49
C ASP A 217 18.95 7.34 -9.53
N TYR A 218 17.90 6.81 -8.90
CA TYR A 218 16.61 7.49 -8.73
C TYR A 218 16.53 8.06 -7.31
N VAL A 219 15.73 9.11 -7.14
CA VAL A 219 15.58 9.79 -5.84
C VAL A 219 14.10 9.85 -5.45
N LEU A 220 13.76 9.17 -4.36
CA LEU A 220 12.49 9.36 -3.67
C LEU A 220 12.58 10.60 -2.80
N LYS A 221 11.63 11.52 -2.95
CA LYS A 221 11.50 12.73 -2.15
C LYS A 221 10.15 12.74 -1.45
N ALA A 222 10.13 13.33 -0.27
CA ALA A 222 8.92 13.64 0.45
C ALA A 222 8.97 15.10 0.88
N GLU A 223 7.85 15.80 0.70
CA GLU A 223 7.73 17.22 0.98
C GLU A 223 6.40 17.54 1.68
N HIS A 224 6.51 18.29 2.77
CA HIS A 224 5.38 18.90 3.46
C HIS A 224 5.76 20.28 3.98
N ALA A 225 5.16 21.34 3.43
CA ALA A 225 5.50 22.73 3.75
C ALA A 225 7.01 23.01 3.65
N ASP A 226 7.67 23.34 4.75
CA ASP A 226 9.12 23.58 4.84
C ASP A 226 9.94 22.30 5.09
N LYS A 227 9.27 21.17 5.36
CA LYS A 227 9.92 19.89 5.63
C LYS A 227 10.12 19.11 4.35
N LYS A 228 11.33 18.57 4.20
CA LYS A 228 11.74 17.72 3.10
C LYS A 228 12.40 16.46 3.64
N GLY A 229 12.47 15.43 2.83
CA GLY A 229 13.22 14.21 3.09
C GLY A 229 13.53 13.54 1.76
N SER A 230 14.64 12.83 1.68
CA SER A 230 14.97 12.07 0.47
C SER A 230 15.76 10.81 0.75
N VAL A 231 15.58 9.83 -0.13
CA VAL A 231 16.38 8.60 -0.17
C VAL A 231 16.60 8.21 -1.64
N SER A 232 17.78 7.68 -1.96
CA SER A 232 18.13 7.28 -3.32
C SER A 232 18.24 5.77 -3.43
N PHE A 233 17.77 5.22 -4.55
CA PHE A 233 17.90 3.80 -4.90
C PHE A 233 18.36 3.67 -6.35
N ARG A 234 18.83 2.48 -6.74
CA ARG A 234 19.25 2.17 -8.10
C ARG A 234 18.10 1.55 -8.89
N TYR A 235 17.89 1.96 -10.13
CA TYR A 235 16.96 1.31 -11.04
C TYR A 235 17.71 0.64 -12.20
N ASN A 236 17.29 -0.57 -12.55
CA ASN A 236 17.79 -1.31 -13.72
C ASN A 236 16.64 -1.60 -14.70
N SER A 237 16.75 -1.03 -15.90
CA SER A 237 15.75 -1.07 -16.99
C SER A 237 15.73 -2.38 -17.76
#